data_AF-W1NXE5-F1
#
_entry.id   AF-W1NXE5-F1
#
_cell.length_a   1.000
_cell.length_b   1.000
_cell.length_c   1.000
_cell.angle_alpha   90.00
_cell.angle_beta   90.00
_cell.angle_gamma   90.00
#
_symmetry.space_group_name_H-M   'P 1'
#
loop_
_entity.id
_entity.type
_entity.pdbx_description
1 polymer ?
#
loop_
_entity_poly.entity_id
_entity_poly.type
_entity_poly.pdbx_seq_one_letter_code
_entity_poly.pdbx_strand_id
1 'polypeptide(L)'
;MLGRYVGKWFYDKGIPFDAANSPYYPPMVSAIQRAGPEVKPLTAYELSGLILNEEEVEVTKWIEEYKQSWPRTGLSLISDSWLNKVSKKEFLNFLAYSPIGTIFLSSKDVSRIKKDANF
;
A
#
# COMPACT_ATOMS: atom_id res chain seq x y z
N MET A 1 19.89 17.42 17.49
CA MET A 1 19.19 18.33 16.54
C MET A 1 18.26 17.59 15.59
N LEU A 2 18.68 16.49 14.94
CA LEU A 2 17.85 15.68 14.02
C LEU A 2 16.47 15.30 14.57
N GLY A 3 16.40 14.70 15.77
CA GLY A 3 15.14 14.27 16.37
C GLY A 3 14.11 15.39 16.56
N ARG A 4 14.55 16.65 16.73
CA ARG A 4 13.64 17.81 16.83
C ARG A 4 12.98 18.14 15.50
N TYR A 5 13.71 18.02 14.39
CA TYR A 5 13.17 18.28 13.04
C TYR A 5 12.24 17.15 12.60
N VAL A 6 12.62 15.90 12.86
CA VAL A 6 11.75 14.74 12.67
C VAL A 6 10.45 14.90 13.47
N GLY A 7 10.54 15.21 14.77
CA GLY A 7 9.36 15.42 15.61
C GLY A 7 8.45 16.53 15.09
N LYS A 8 9.02 17.70 14.71
CA LYS A 8 8.25 18.79 14.10
C LYS A 8 7.50 18.35 12.84
N TRP A 9 8.12 17.55 11.98
CA TRP A 9 7.47 17.03 10.77
C TRP A 9 6.32 16.07 11.09
N PHE A 10 6.51 15.16 12.06
CA PHE A 10 5.44 14.28 12.55
C PHE A 10 4.25 15.07 13.08
N TYR A 11 4.50 16.11 13.90
CA TYR A 11 3.44 16.95 14.47
C TYR A 11 2.71 17.76 13.39
N ASP A 12 3.44 18.39 12.46
CA ASP A 12 2.87 19.20 11.37
C ASP A 12 1.99 18.36 10.43
N LYS A 13 2.39 17.12 10.14
CA LYS A 13 1.67 16.22 9.23
C LYS A 13 0.68 15.30 9.92
N GLY A 14 0.56 15.37 11.25
CA GLY A 14 -0.32 14.49 12.02
C GLY A 14 0.03 13.01 11.84
N ILE A 15 1.32 12.69 11.66
CA ILE A 15 1.77 11.32 11.45
C ILE A 15 1.72 10.58 12.80
N PRO A 16 1.02 9.43 12.89
CA PRO A 16 1.04 8.60 14.08
C PRO A 16 2.45 8.19 14.48
N PHE A 17 2.76 8.18 15.78
CA PHE A 17 4.12 7.88 16.26
C PHE A 17 4.55 6.43 16.02
N ASP A 18 3.59 5.52 15.83
CA ASP A 18 3.87 4.13 15.45
C ASP A 18 4.48 4.02 14.04
N ALA A 19 4.38 5.04 13.19
CA ALA A 19 5.05 5.09 11.89
C ALA A 19 6.57 4.98 12.03
N ALA A 20 7.15 5.37 13.17
CA ALA A 20 8.57 5.18 13.47
C ALA A 20 8.96 3.71 13.69
N ASN A 21 7.99 2.82 13.95
CA ASN A 21 8.21 1.37 14.05
C ASN A 21 8.17 0.66 12.69
N SER A 22 7.92 1.40 11.60
CA SER A 22 7.98 0.85 10.25
C SER A 22 9.38 0.29 9.96
N PRO A 23 9.49 -0.89 9.32
CA PRO A 23 10.78 -1.45 8.92
C PRO A 23 11.54 -0.54 7.94
N TYR A 24 10.84 0.36 7.26
CA TYR A 24 11.41 1.33 6.32
C TYR A 24 11.96 2.59 6.99
N TYR A 25 11.59 2.86 8.26
CA TYR A 25 11.97 4.09 8.94
C TYR A 25 13.49 4.16 9.24
N PRO A 26 14.14 3.15 9.86
CA PRO A 26 15.60 3.18 10.05
C PRO A 26 16.41 3.21 8.74
N PRO A 27 16.06 2.45 7.68
CA PRO A 27 16.69 2.55 6.37
C PRO A 27 16.58 3.94 5.74
N MET A 28 15.42 4.60 5.83
CA MET A 28 15.23 5.97 5.34
C MET A 28 16.20 6.94 6.04
N VAL A 29 16.26 6.91 7.37
CA VAL A 29 17.17 7.76 8.14
C VAL A 29 18.63 7.49 7.77
N SER A 30 19.00 6.21 7.62
CA SER A 30 20.35 5.80 7.24
C SER A 30 20.71 6.25 5.82
N ALA A 31 19.78 6.20 4.88
CA ALA A 31 19.98 6.66 3.51
C ALA A 31 20.22 8.18 3.46
N ILE A 32 19.43 8.96 4.20
CA ILE A 32 19.61 10.42 4.31
C ILE A 32 20.98 10.74 4.91
N GLN A 33 21.38 10.03 5.96
CA GLN A 33 22.69 10.24 6.60
C GLN A 33 23.85 9.93 5.65
N ARG A 34 23.76 8.86 4.86
CA ARG A 34 24.78 8.49 3.86
C ARG A 34 24.85 9.47 2.69
N ALA A 35 23.72 10.01 2.25
CA ALA A 35 23.67 10.97 1.14
C ALA A 35 24.37 12.30 1.48
N GLY A 36 24.44 12.64 2.78
CA GLY A 36 25.16 13.81 3.27
C GLY A 36 24.40 15.13 3.10
N PRO A 37 25.03 16.28 3.41
CA PRO A 37 24.37 17.58 3.51
C PRO A 37 23.76 18.12 2.22
N GLU A 38 24.20 17.63 1.06
CA GLU A 38 23.77 18.11 -0.26
C GLU A 38 22.55 17.35 -0.82
N VAL A 39 22.02 16.38 -0.06
CA VAL A 39 20.84 15.63 -0.49
C VAL A 39 19.64 16.58 -0.63
N LYS A 40 19.09 16.64 -1.84
CA LYS A 40 17.85 17.38 -2.09
C LYS A 40 16.67 16.52 -1.63
N PRO A 41 15.77 17.06 -0.77
CA PRO A 41 14.53 16.37 -0.46
C PRO A 41 13.71 16.14 -1.74
N LEU A 42 13.06 14.99 -1.83
CA LEU A 42 12.12 14.71 -2.92
C LEU A 42 10.91 15.65 -2.82
N THR A 43 10.46 16.11 -3.98
CA THR A 43 9.22 16.88 -4.12
C THR A 43 8.00 15.98 -4.06
N ALA A 44 6.83 16.57 -3.79
CA ALA A 44 5.57 15.83 -3.83
C ALA A 44 5.33 15.19 -5.21
N TYR A 45 5.72 15.87 -6.29
CA TYR A 45 5.60 15.36 -7.66
C TYR A 45 6.47 14.12 -7.90
N GLU A 46 7.72 14.14 -7.44
CA GLU A 46 8.62 12.98 -7.56
C GLU A 46 8.13 11.79 -6.74
N LEU A 47 7.62 12.03 -5.53
CA LEU A 47 7.03 11.00 -4.67
C LEU A 47 5.78 10.38 -5.30
N SER A 48 4.87 11.20 -5.84
CA SER A 48 3.62 10.71 -6.44
C SER A 48 3.76 10.20 -7.87
N GLY A 49 4.92 10.43 -8.49
CA GLY A 49 5.18 10.10 -9.89
C GLY A 49 6.29 9.08 -10.00
N LEU A 50 7.54 9.56 -10.08
CA LEU A 50 8.71 8.73 -10.33
C LEU A 50 8.84 7.58 -9.32
N ILE A 51 8.83 7.90 -8.03
CA ILE A 51 9.02 6.91 -6.97
C ILE A 51 7.83 5.94 -6.92
N LEU A 52 6.61 6.44 -7.08
CA LEU A 52 5.42 5.58 -7.12
C LEU A 52 5.49 4.57 -8.28
N ASN A 53 5.96 4.99 -9.46
CA ASN A 53 6.11 4.11 -10.61
C ASN A 53 7.19 3.04 -10.36
N GLU A 54 8.29 3.39 -9.71
CA GLU A 54 9.34 2.43 -9.34
C GLU A 54 8.81 1.38 -8.35
N GLU A 55 8.08 1.82 -7.32
CA GLU A 55 7.44 0.91 -6.35
C GLU A 55 6.37 0.04 -7.02
N GLU A 56 5.61 0.55 -8.00
CA GLU A 56 4.63 -0.23 -8.76
C GLU A 56 5.30 -1.38 -9.52
N VAL A 57 6.47 -1.14 -10.14
CA VAL A 57 7.23 -2.18 -10.85
C VAL A 57 7.69 -3.27 -9.87
N GLU A 58 8.28 -2.89 -8.74
CA GLU A 58 8.75 -3.84 -7.72
C GLU A 58 7.60 -4.67 -7.13
N VAL A 59 6.48 -4.02 -6.78
CA VAL A 59 5.30 -4.71 -6.25
C VAL A 59 4.69 -5.63 -7.31
N THR A 60 4.63 -5.22 -8.58
CA THR A 60 4.11 -6.05 -9.67
C THR A 60 4.96 -7.30 -9.87
N LYS A 61 6.29 -7.15 -9.86
CA LYS A 61 7.22 -8.28 -9.94
C LYS A 61 7.02 -9.25 -8.78
N TRP A 62 6.91 -8.74 -7.56
CA TRP A 62 6.62 -9.58 -6.38
C TRP A 62 5.27 -10.30 -6.51
N ILE A 63 4.23 -9.64 -7.04
CA ILE A 63 2.93 -10.27 -7.31
C ILE A 63 3.05 -11.39 -8.34
N GLU A 64 3.85 -11.23 -9.40
CA GLU A 64 4.08 -12.28 -10.39
C GLU A 64 4.78 -13.49 -9.80
N GLU A 65 5.82 -13.28 -9.00
CA GLU A 65 6.52 -14.34 -8.26
C GLU A 65 5.55 -15.06 -7.30
N TYR A 66 4.71 -14.30 -6.59
CA TYR A 66 3.66 -14.84 -5.74
C TYR A 66 2.66 -15.71 -6.54
N LYS A 67 2.23 -15.26 -7.73
CA LYS A 67 1.33 -16.02 -8.61
C LYS A 67 1.92 -17.33 -9.10
N GLN A 68 3.23 -17.38 -9.34
CA GLN A 68 3.92 -18.60 -9.77
C GLN A 68 3.88 -19.71 -8.71
N SER A 69 3.64 -19.37 -7.43
CA SER A 69 3.51 -20.35 -6.36
C SER A 69 2.17 -21.09 -6.34
N TRP A 70 1.11 -20.49 -6.91
CA TRP A 70 -0.27 -20.98 -6.79
C TRP A 70 -0.49 -22.41 -7.26
N PRO A 71 0.13 -22.91 -8.35
CA PRO A 71 -0.02 -24.31 -8.76
C PRO A 71 0.45 -25.31 -7.70
N ARG A 72 1.37 -24.89 -6.82
CA ARG A 72 1.93 -25.74 -5.75
C ARG A 72 1.19 -25.57 -4.43
N THR A 73 0.85 -24.33 -4.08
CA THR A 73 0.26 -24.02 -2.78
C THR A 73 -1.27 -24.07 -2.78
N GLY A 74 -1.89 -24.03 -3.95
CA GLY A 74 -3.29 -23.65 -4.09
C GLY A 74 -3.51 -22.17 -3.76
N LEU A 75 -4.77 -21.76 -3.89
CA LEU A 75 -5.22 -20.39 -3.63
C LEU A 75 -6.66 -20.39 -3.12
N SER A 76 -6.97 -19.54 -2.16
CA SER A 76 -8.34 -19.17 -1.79
C SER A 76 -8.67 -17.77 -2.30
N LEU A 77 -9.77 -17.66 -3.05
CA LEU A 77 -10.32 -16.37 -3.45
C LEU A 77 -11.21 -15.84 -2.33
N ILE A 78 -10.90 -14.63 -1.85
CA ILE A 78 -11.66 -13.94 -0.82
C ILE A 78 -12.37 -12.78 -1.50
N SER A 79 -13.67 -12.67 -1.27
CA SER A 79 -14.44 -11.48 -1.61
C SER A 79 -14.87 -10.77 -0.34
N ASP A 80 -14.71 -9.44 -0.32
CA ASP A 80 -15.19 -8.59 0.75
C ASP A 80 -15.99 -7.42 0.16
N SER A 81 -17.20 -7.23 0.68
CA SER A 81 -18.09 -6.15 0.23
C SER A 81 -18.09 -5.01 1.24
N TRP A 82 -17.87 -3.79 0.77
CA TRP A 82 -17.88 -2.61 1.61
C TRP A 82 -18.80 -1.51 1.06
N LEU A 83 -19.73 -1.06 1.90
CA LEU A 83 -20.60 0.08 1.63
C LEU A 83 -20.03 1.35 2.26
N ASN A 84 -19.65 2.30 1.41
CA ASN A 84 -19.31 3.64 1.85
C ASN A 84 -20.59 4.43 2.12
N LYS A 85 -20.88 4.67 3.41
CA LYS A 85 -22.10 5.36 3.85
C LYS A 85 -22.19 6.81 3.37
N VAL A 86 -21.06 7.48 3.13
CA VAL A 86 -21.02 8.89 2.73
C VAL A 86 -21.30 9.01 1.23
N SER A 87 -20.55 8.27 0.40
CA SER A 87 -20.72 8.30 -1.05
C SER A 87 -21.88 7.45 -1.56
N LYS A 88 -22.47 6.61 -0.69
CA LYS A 88 -23.45 5.56 -1.03
C LYS A 88 -22.95 4.59 -2.10
N LYS A 89 -21.63 4.46 -2.24
CA LYS A 89 -21.01 3.50 -3.16
C LYS A 89 -20.76 2.18 -2.47
N GLU A 90 -21.11 1.10 -3.14
CA GLU A 90 -20.81 -0.26 -2.72
C GLU A 90 -19.67 -0.80 -3.58
N PHE A 91 -18.65 -1.35 -2.93
CA PHE A 91 -17.49 -1.94 -3.56
C PHE A 91 -17.38 -3.41 -3.21
N LEU A 92 -17.01 -4.24 -4.18
CA LEU A 92 -16.64 -5.63 -3.98
C LEU A 92 -15.14 -5.78 -4.24
N ASN A 93 -14.39 -6.09 -3.20
CA ASN A 93 -12.96 -6.33 -3.25
C ASN A 93 -12.70 -7.81 -3.45
N PHE A 94 -11.74 -8.14 -4.31
CA PHE A 94 -11.27 -9.49 -4.55
C PHE A 94 -9.81 -9.60 -4.10
N LEU A 95 -9.53 -10.58 -3.25
CA LEU A 95 -8.21 -10.87 -2.73
C LEU A 95 -7.87 -12.35 -2.97
N ALA A 96 -6.59 -12.61 -3.13
CA ALA A 96 -6.04 -13.95 -3.30
C ALA A 96 -5.18 -14.31 -2.09
N TYR A 97 -5.60 -15.31 -1.33
CA TYR A 97 -4.86 -15.86 -0.19
C TYR A 97 -4.16 -17.18 -0.53
N SER A 98 -2.90 -17.31 -0.11
CA SER A 98 -2.12 -18.54 -0.08
C SER A 98 -1.25 -18.60 1.18
N PRO A 99 -0.61 -19.73 1.52
CA PRO A 99 0.34 -19.80 2.63
C PRO A 99 1.51 -18.80 2.55
N ILE A 100 1.82 -18.27 1.35
CA ILE A 100 2.89 -17.28 1.16
C ILE A 100 2.39 -15.86 1.52
N GLY A 101 1.09 -15.60 1.51
CA GLY A 101 0.54 -14.28 1.84
C GLY A 101 -0.86 -14.02 1.28
N THR A 102 -1.25 -12.75 1.26
CA THR A 102 -2.49 -12.27 0.66
C THR A 102 -2.17 -11.14 -0.31
N ILE A 103 -2.74 -11.17 -1.51
CA ILE A 103 -2.65 -10.05 -2.46
C ILE A 103 -4.02 -9.51 -2.81
N PHE A 104 -4.10 -8.19 -3.03
CA PHE A 104 -5.27 -7.56 -3.62
C PHE A 104 -5.28 -7.81 -5.13
N LEU A 105 -6.42 -8.24 -5.67
CA LEU A 105 -6.58 -8.50 -7.10
C LEU A 105 -7.31 -7.35 -7.80
N SER A 106 -8.46 -6.93 -7.26
CA SER A 106 -9.24 -5.84 -7.82
C SER A 106 -10.33 -5.37 -6.87
N SER A 107 -10.87 -4.17 -7.12
CA SER A 107 -12.11 -3.68 -6.51
C SER A 107 -13.08 -3.29 -7.63
N LYS A 108 -14.36 -3.62 -7.45
CA LYS A 108 -15.43 -3.31 -8.40
C LYS A 108 -16.50 -2.46 -7.72
N ASP A 109 -16.85 -1.34 -8.34
CA ASP A 109 -18.02 -0.56 -7.94
C ASP A 109 -19.29 -1.33 -8.37
N VAL A 110 -20.04 -1.80 -7.39
CA VAL A 110 -21.26 -2.60 -7.58
C VAL A 110 -22.52 -1.84 -7.18
N SER A 111 -22.42 -0.52 -6.96
CA SER A 111 -23.52 0.33 -6.49
C SER A 111 -24.76 0.32 -7.40
N ARG A 112 -24.57 -0.02 -8.68
CA ARG A 112 -25.64 -0.08 -9.70
C ARG A 112 -26.14 -1.50 -9.96
N ILE A 113 -25.54 -2.51 -9.32
CA ILE A 113 -25.91 -3.91 -9.49
C ILE A 113 -27.07 -4.19 -8.53
N LYS A 114 -28.18 -4.71 -9.08
CA LYS A 114 -29.29 -5.17 -8.25
C LYS A 114 -28.86 -6.45 -7.53
N LYS A 115 -29.01 -6.46 -6.20
CA LYS A 115 -28.91 -7.69 -5.42
C LYS A 115 -30.17 -8.50 -5.71
N ASP A 116 -30.03 -9.56 -6.50
CA ASP A 116 -31.08 -10.55 -6.71
C ASP A 116 -30.71 -11.80 -5.91
N ALA A 117 -31.69 -12.35 -5.18
CA ALA A 117 -31.54 -13.56 -4.39
C ALA A 117 -31.91 -14.82 -5.18
N ASN A 118 -32.32 -14.68 -6.45
CA ASN A 118 -32.63 -15.79 -7.33
C ASN A 118 -31.34 -16.42 -7.89
N PHE A 119 -30.77 -17.32 -7.10
CA PHE A 119 -29.86 -18.39 -7.54
C PHE A 119 -30.32 -19.72 -6.95
#